data_AF-A0A7C2S167-F1
#
_entry.id   AF-A0A7C2S167-F1
#
_cell.length_a   1.000
_cell.length_b   1.000
_cell.length_c   1.000
_cell.angle_alpha   90.00
_cell.angle_beta   90.00
_cell.angle_gamma   90.00
#
_symmetry.space_group_name_H-M   'P 1'
#
loop_
_entity.id
_entity.type
_entity.pdbx_description
1 polymer ?
#
loop_
_entity_poly.entity_id
_entity_poly.type
_entity_poly.pdbx_seq_one_letter_code
_entity_poly.pdbx_strand_id
1 'polypeptide(L)'
;MEKMVFRTGSEKAVYLHFMPERFLPYAQLENLKEELFGLVQEEDVLLGLDDKALAGSKEKVFFGNKSFGISLPKYSEVIANIISIPVFVKAETTGERTLRALEYGGRLGLEFGLKVLVSESSIPLLSANSFKFLFVDNSNWQVQWVLGGKEISKDKVGDLLESFDSVRKIESQIRDDLKNSYFYELITALAERPLGIFTVIDRTLEKKLRKLKTKSPEWLAVSIYSQIKEDVEKLISRRKAMGEEKVASDYIKEMAKLGWGARIKGDSLERSSLLYPLNEVFDNLRKESSGLDLETKKHAIAQKVYDHIERLKKSKGYKMTAKDDESIAQFTEIFFDLFDKVYRRNLNRLFTDEKDIKAAYLSYLRNEINLSKEEKK
;
A
#
# COMPACT_ATOMS: atom_id res chain seq x y z
N MET A 1 1.35 -22.43 38.47
CA MET A 1 0.62 -22.65 37.20
C MET A 1 -0.14 -21.35 36.93
N GLU A 2 0.56 -20.37 36.35
CA GLU A 2 0.03 -19.01 36.22
C GLU A 2 -0.83 -18.85 34.97
N LYS A 3 -1.89 -18.06 35.11
CA LYS A 3 -2.83 -17.72 34.05
C LYS A 3 -2.10 -16.87 33.00
N MET A 4 -1.51 -17.49 31.99
CA MET A 4 -1.54 -16.88 30.66
C MET A 4 -3.01 -16.55 30.39
N VAL A 5 -3.31 -15.36 29.86
CA VAL A 5 -4.65 -15.06 29.34
C VAL A 5 -4.85 -15.92 28.10
N PHE A 6 -5.12 -17.22 28.31
CA PHE A 6 -5.57 -18.13 27.29
C PHE A 6 -6.97 -17.65 26.90
N ARG A 7 -7.05 -16.88 25.83
CA ARG A 7 -8.33 -16.69 25.17
C ARG A 7 -8.69 -17.99 24.47
N THR A 8 -9.72 -18.65 24.99
CA THR A 8 -10.46 -19.72 24.36
C THR A 8 -11.31 -19.18 23.19
N GLY A 9 -10.64 -18.52 22.24
CA GLY A 9 -11.17 -18.25 20.91
C GLY A 9 -10.56 -19.25 19.94
N SER A 10 -11.29 -19.66 18.92
CA SER A 10 -10.82 -20.57 17.85
C SER A 10 -9.70 -19.99 16.96
N GLU A 11 -9.07 -18.89 17.37
CA GLU A 11 -8.07 -18.16 16.59
C GLU A 11 -6.67 -18.72 16.88
N LYS A 12 -5.98 -19.19 15.83
CA LYS A 12 -4.60 -19.67 15.92
C LYS A 12 -3.66 -18.51 16.29
N ALA A 13 -2.92 -18.66 17.38
CA ALA A 13 -1.90 -17.70 17.81
C ALA A 13 -0.64 -17.81 16.93
N VAL A 14 0.02 -16.66 16.73
CA VAL A 14 1.42 -16.58 16.27
C VAL A 14 2.24 -16.13 17.47
N TYR A 15 3.46 -16.63 17.61
CA TYR A 15 4.36 -16.31 18.71
C TYR A 15 5.50 -15.42 18.22
N LEU A 16 5.86 -14.46 19.08
CA LEU A 16 7.08 -13.67 18.97
C LEU A 16 8.05 -14.17 20.03
N HIS A 17 9.21 -14.63 19.60
CA HIS A 17 10.30 -14.99 20.50
C HIS A 17 11.36 -13.89 20.41
N PHE A 18 11.44 -13.10 21.48
CA PHE A 18 12.45 -12.07 21.62
C PHE A 18 13.71 -12.68 22.23
N MET A 19 14.81 -12.51 21.51
CA MET A 19 16.10 -13.10 21.83
C MET A 19 17.15 -11.99 21.89
N PRO A 20 17.77 -11.72 23.04
CA PRO A 20 18.86 -10.76 23.09
C PRO A 20 20.11 -11.34 22.42
N GLU A 21 20.92 -10.47 21.83
CA GLU A 21 22.17 -10.89 21.16
C GLU A 21 23.20 -11.49 22.13
N ARG A 22 23.09 -11.11 23.40
CA ARG A 22 23.92 -11.59 24.50
C ARG A 22 23.04 -11.99 25.66
N PHE A 23 23.58 -12.79 26.56
CA PHE A 23 22.89 -13.14 27.79
C PHE A 23 22.51 -11.87 28.57
N LEU A 24 21.23 -11.74 28.94
CA LEU A 24 20.76 -10.65 29.80
C LEU A 24 20.71 -11.18 31.25
N PRO A 25 21.44 -10.57 32.18
CA PRO A 25 21.28 -10.85 33.59
C PRO A 25 19.84 -10.58 34.05
N TYR A 26 19.44 -11.25 35.13
CA TYR A 26 18.08 -11.17 35.69
C TYR A 26 17.60 -9.72 35.89
N ALA A 27 18.44 -8.83 36.43
CA ALA A 27 18.08 -7.42 36.62
C ALA A 27 17.75 -6.68 35.31
N GLN A 28 18.46 -6.98 34.22
CA GLN A 28 18.18 -6.37 32.92
C GLN A 28 16.89 -6.94 32.29
N LEU A 29 16.62 -8.22 32.53
CA LEU A 29 15.35 -8.84 32.12
C LEU A 29 14.16 -8.23 32.88
N GLU A 30 14.30 -7.97 34.18
CA GLU A 30 13.25 -7.28 34.95
C GLU A 30 13.04 -5.84 34.48
N ASN A 31 14.10 -5.08 34.21
CA ASN A 31 13.96 -3.74 33.64
C ASN A 31 13.24 -3.75 32.28
N LEU A 32 13.60 -4.68 31.40
CA LEU A 32 12.92 -4.85 30.10
C LEU A 32 11.44 -5.18 30.26
N LYS A 33 11.09 -6.01 31.27
CA LYS A 33 9.69 -6.29 31.59
C LYS A 33 8.97 -5.04 32.05
N GLU A 34 9.55 -4.28 32.98
CA GLU A 34 8.98 -3.03 33.48
C GLU A 34 8.76 -2.03 32.34
N GLU A 35 9.70 -1.90 31.41
CA GLU A 35 9.56 -1.06 30.22
C GLU A 35 8.42 -1.55 29.31
N LEU A 36 8.32 -2.86 29.05
CA LEU A 36 7.23 -3.46 28.28
C LEU A 36 5.86 -3.24 28.94
N PHE A 37 5.76 -3.36 30.26
CA PHE A 37 4.54 -3.04 31.01
C PHE A 37 4.26 -1.54 31.01
N GLY A 38 5.29 -0.70 31.07
CA GLY A 38 5.18 0.75 30.96
C GLY A 38 4.52 1.21 29.65
N LEU A 39 4.59 0.40 28.59
CA LEU A 39 3.87 0.65 27.34
C LEU A 39 2.35 0.59 27.51
N VAL A 40 1.85 -0.11 28.54
CA VAL A 40 0.42 -0.29 28.81
C VAL A 40 0.11 0.04 30.27
N GLN A 41 -0.42 1.24 30.50
CA GLN A 41 -0.76 1.74 31.84
C GLN A 41 -2.02 1.08 32.46
N GLU A 42 -2.47 -0.06 31.92
CA GLU A 42 -3.67 -0.77 32.34
C GLU A 42 -3.37 -2.26 32.56
N GLU A 43 -3.94 -2.85 33.62
CA GLU A 43 -3.88 -4.28 33.87
C GLU A 43 -4.92 -5.05 33.01
N ASP A 44 -4.63 -6.31 32.65
CA ASP A 44 -5.53 -7.21 31.89
C ASP A 44 -5.89 -6.79 30.46
N VAL A 45 -5.00 -6.06 29.80
CA VAL A 45 -5.13 -5.66 28.39
C VAL A 45 -3.99 -6.22 27.54
N LEU A 46 -4.28 -6.45 26.26
CA LEU A 46 -3.29 -6.80 25.26
C LEU A 46 -2.62 -5.53 24.74
N LEU A 47 -1.33 -5.59 24.42
CA LEU A 47 -0.63 -4.51 23.75
C LEU A 47 -1.09 -4.44 22.28
N GLY A 48 -1.94 -3.46 21.97
CA GLY A 48 -2.42 -3.17 20.62
C GLY A 48 -1.58 -2.10 19.92
N LEU A 49 -1.66 -2.06 18.59
CA LEU A 49 -1.13 -0.96 17.75
C LEU A 49 -2.24 0.03 17.42
N ASP A 50 -2.06 1.30 17.78
CA ASP A 50 -3.01 2.35 17.44
C ASP A 50 -2.80 2.80 16.00
N ASP A 51 -3.67 2.31 15.09
CA ASP A 51 -3.68 2.72 13.68
C ASP A 51 -3.69 4.24 13.49
N LYS A 52 -4.34 5.01 14.40
CA LYS A 52 -4.38 6.48 14.32
C LYS A 52 -3.05 7.11 14.74
N ALA A 53 -2.40 6.56 15.76
CA ALA A 53 -1.07 7.00 16.17
C ALA A 53 -0.03 6.70 15.09
N LEU A 54 -0.11 5.52 14.48
CA LEU A 54 0.69 5.12 13.32
C LEU A 54 0.48 6.06 12.12
N ALA A 55 -0.78 6.38 11.80
CA ALA A 55 -1.08 7.32 10.73
C ALA A 55 -0.62 8.76 11.03
N GLY A 56 -0.58 9.15 12.31
CA GLY A 56 -0.18 10.49 12.74
C GLY A 56 1.29 10.66 13.05
N SER A 57 2.11 9.61 12.92
CA SER A 57 3.52 9.61 13.39
C SER A 57 3.67 10.07 14.85
N LYS A 58 2.77 9.61 15.73
CA LYS A 58 2.81 9.93 17.16
C LYS A 58 3.77 9.01 17.91
N GLU A 59 4.40 9.52 18.97
CA GLU A 59 5.36 8.77 19.81
C GLU A 59 4.73 7.55 20.51
N LYS A 60 3.45 7.63 20.93
CA LYS A 60 2.74 6.50 21.53
C LYS A 60 1.99 5.69 20.49
N VAL A 61 2.68 4.71 19.91
CA VAL A 61 2.15 3.77 18.90
C VAL A 61 1.38 2.61 19.54
N PHE A 62 1.72 2.26 20.78
CA PHE A 62 1.10 1.18 21.51
C PHE A 62 0.00 1.65 22.46
N PHE A 63 -1.04 0.83 22.63
CA PHE A 63 -2.13 1.10 23.56
C PHE A 63 -2.70 -0.19 24.17
N GLY A 64 -3.39 -0.08 25.30
CA GLY A 64 -4.12 -1.19 25.91
C GLY A 64 -5.38 -1.56 25.13
N ASN A 65 -5.50 -2.82 24.72
CA ASN A 65 -6.62 -3.31 23.93
C ASN A 65 -7.20 -4.60 24.53
N LYS A 66 -8.52 -4.62 24.74
CA LYS A 66 -9.25 -5.76 25.30
C LYS A 66 -9.62 -6.82 24.26
N SER A 67 -9.36 -6.63 22.98
CA SER A 67 -9.86 -7.52 21.92
C SER A 67 -8.74 -8.26 21.19
N PHE A 68 -7.68 -7.55 20.82
CA PHE A 68 -6.55 -8.05 20.03
C PHE A 68 -5.27 -7.31 20.41
N GLY A 69 -4.13 -7.96 20.26
CA GLY A 69 -2.82 -7.44 20.60
C GLY A 69 -1.87 -8.53 21.08
N ILE A 70 -0.71 -8.12 21.59
CA ILE A 70 0.24 -9.01 22.23
C ILE A 70 -0.17 -9.22 23.68
N SER A 71 -0.20 -10.47 24.14
CA SER A 71 -0.40 -10.75 25.57
C SER A 71 0.91 -10.52 26.31
N LEU A 72 1.09 -9.34 26.89
CA LEU A 72 2.27 -9.07 27.71
C LEU A 72 2.36 -10.10 28.85
N PRO A 73 3.51 -10.75 29.02
CA PRO A 73 3.62 -11.82 29.99
C PRO A 73 3.64 -11.23 31.40
N LYS A 74 2.52 -11.31 32.13
CA LYS A 74 2.41 -10.92 33.56
C LYS A 74 3.53 -11.53 34.40
N TYR A 75 3.88 -12.77 34.07
CA TYR A 75 5.00 -13.53 34.60
C TYR A 75 5.52 -14.40 33.45
N SER A 76 6.48 -13.92 32.67
CA SER A 76 7.09 -14.78 31.63
C SER A 76 8.06 -15.74 32.29
N GLU A 77 7.86 -17.04 32.04
CA GLU A 77 8.95 -18.00 32.11
C GLU A 77 9.93 -17.64 31.01
N VAL A 78 10.97 -16.87 31.36
CA VAL A 78 12.13 -16.68 30.51
C VAL A 78 12.86 -18.01 30.46
N ILE A 79 12.56 -18.82 29.45
CA ILE A 79 13.27 -20.08 29.23
C ILE A 79 14.53 -19.75 28.44
N ALA A 80 15.69 -20.02 29.04
CA ALA A 80 17.00 -19.83 28.40
C ALA A 80 17.22 -18.41 27.83
N ASN A 81 16.79 -17.37 28.57
CA ASN A 81 16.93 -15.96 28.18
C ASN A 81 16.12 -15.55 26.93
N ILE A 82 15.05 -16.29 26.60
CA ILE A 82 14.13 -16.00 25.50
C ILE A 82 12.76 -15.63 26.07
N ILE A 83 12.22 -14.50 25.61
CA ILE A 83 10.88 -14.04 25.97
C ILE A 83 9.93 -14.43 24.84
N SER A 84 9.08 -15.42 25.08
CA SER A 84 8.10 -15.89 24.08
C SER A 84 6.73 -15.34 24.41
N ILE A 85 6.13 -14.62 23.45
CA ILE A 85 4.87 -13.90 23.66
C ILE A 85 3.87 -14.22 22.55
N PRO A 86 2.65 -14.69 22.89
CA PRO A 86 1.62 -14.92 21.89
C PRO A 86 1.02 -13.59 21.40
N VAL A 87 0.77 -13.53 20.10
CA VAL A 87 0.13 -12.43 19.38
C VAL A 87 -1.25 -12.88 18.93
N PHE A 88 -2.27 -12.19 19.42
CA PHE A 88 -3.67 -12.41 19.07
C PHE A 88 -4.13 -11.28 18.18
N VAL A 89 -4.25 -11.53 16.87
CA VAL A 89 -4.71 -10.53 15.92
C VAL A 89 -5.94 -11.02 15.19
N LYS A 90 -6.91 -10.12 15.04
CA LYS A 90 -8.06 -10.36 14.17
C LYS A 90 -7.56 -10.37 12.73
N ALA A 91 -7.54 -11.55 12.12
CA ALA A 91 -7.02 -11.77 10.79
C ALA A 91 -7.70 -12.97 10.13
N GLU A 92 -8.09 -12.81 8.87
CA GLU A 92 -8.81 -13.85 8.13
C GLU A 92 -7.87 -14.92 7.56
N THR A 93 -6.60 -14.56 7.36
CA THR A 93 -5.58 -15.43 6.74
C THR A 93 -4.33 -15.56 7.60
N THR A 94 -3.58 -16.66 7.43
CA THR A 94 -2.26 -16.83 8.07
C THR A 94 -1.26 -15.76 7.60
N GLY A 95 -1.35 -15.32 6.34
CA GLY A 95 -0.49 -14.24 5.82
C GLY A 95 -0.72 -12.93 6.57
N GLU A 96 -1.97 -12.54 6.79
CA GLU A 96 -2.32 -11.35 7.56
C GLU A 96 -1.85 -11.47 9.02
N ARG A 97 -2.07 -12.63 9.67
CA ARG A 97 -1.56 -12.87 11.04
C ARG A 97 -0.05 -12.69 11.12
N THR A 98 0.69 -13.28 10.18
CA THR A 98 2.15 -13.22 10.13
C THR A 98 2.64 -11.79 9.91
N LEU A 99 2.00 -11.05 8.99
CA LEU A 99 2.36 -9.67 8.70
C LEU A 99 2.14 -8.76 9.91
N ARG A 100 1.02 -8.90 10.62
CA ARG A 100 0.76 -8.14 11.85
C ARG A 100 1.72 -8.54 12.97
N ALA A 101 1.97 -9.83 13.16
CA ALA A 101 2.95 -10.30 14.14
C ALA A 101 4.35 -9.74 13.83
N LEU A 102 4.74 -9.69 12.55
CA LEU A 102 5.99 -9.08 12.11
C LEU A 102 6.03 -7.58 12.41
N GLU A 103 4.93 -6.84 12.23
CA GLU A 103 4.86 -5.42 12.60
C GLU A 103 5.11 -5.22 14.10
N TYR A 104 4.42 -5.99 14.95
CA TYR A 104 4.66 -5.97 16.40
C TYR A 104 6.11 -6.33 16.76
N GLY A 105 6.58 -7.44 16.22
CA GLY A 105 7.92 -7.97 16.47
C GLY A 105 9.01 -7.00 16.02
N GLY A 106 8.90 -6.46 14.81
CA GLY A 106 9.86 -5.51 14.27
C GLY A 106 9.97 -4.25 15.12
N ARG A 107 8.83 -3.66 15.51
CA ARG A 107 8.82 -2.44 16.35
C ARG A 107 9.44 -2.68 17.72
N LEU A 108 8.99 -3.73 18.43
CA LEU A 108 9.51 -4.06 19.75
C LEU A 108 10.97 -4.51 19.69
N GLY A 109 11.35 -5.25 18.66
CA GLY A 109 12.74 -5.66 18.44
C GLY A 109 13.66 -4.47 18.24
N LEU A 110 13.23 -3.47 17.45
CA LEU A 110 14.02 -2.24 17.25
C LEU A 110 14.10 -1.40 18.53
N GLU A 111 12.97 -1.21 19.21
CA GLU A 111 12.87 -0.42 20.44
C GLU A 111 13.81 -0.96 21.53
N PHE A 112 13.76 -2.28 21.76
CA PHE A 112 14.51 -2.92 22.84
C PHE A 112 15.84 -3.54 22.40
N GLY A 113 16.22 -3.41 21.12
CA GLY A 113 17.44 -4.01 20.58
C GLY A 113 17.47 -5.54 20.63
N LEU A 114 16.31 -6.20 20.49
CA LEU A 114 16.16 -7.65 20.57
C LEU A 114 15.99 -8.26 19.18
N LYS A 115 16.60 -9.42 18.96
CA LYS A 115 16.29 -10.23 17.79
C LYS A 115 14.93 -10.87 17.95
N VAL A 116 14.23 -11.08 16.84
CA VAL A 116 12.84 -11.54 16.85
C VAL A 116 12.64 -12.72 15.92
N LEU A 117 12.15 -13.82 16.47
CA LEU A 117 11.65 -14.96 15.70
C LEU A 117 10.11 -14.94 15.72
N VAL A 118 9.51 -14.93 14.54
CA VAL A 118 8.06 -15.05 14.33
C VAL A 118 7.75 -16.49 13.92
N SER A 119 7.01 -17.25 14.74
CA SER A 119 6.66 -18.65 14.47
C SER A 119 5.24 -18.98 14.95
N GLU A 120 4.66 -20.07 14.43
CA GLU A 120 3.41 -20.64 14.93
C GLU A 120 3.64 -21.53 16.17
N SER A 121 4.89 -21.89 16.47
CA SER A 121 5.28 -22.68 17.64
C SER A 121 5.40 -21.81 18.90
N SER A 122 4.93 -22.30 20.04
CA SER A 122 5.18 -21.67 21.34
C SER A 122 6.62 -21.82 21.84
N ILE A 123 7.38 -22.73 21.21
CA ILE A 123 8.79 -23.00 21.51
C ILE A 123 9.65 -22.49 20.35
N PRO A 124 10.70 -21.68 20.61
CA PRO A 124 11.56 -21.17 19.55
C PRO A 124 12.29 -22.31 18.83
N LEU A 125 12.20 -22.32 17.50
CA LEU A 125 12.83 -23.34 16.65
C LEU A 125 14.29 -23.04 16.32
N LEU A 126 14.72 -21.78 16.51
CA LEU A 126 16.06 -21.30 16.19
C LEU A 126 16.67 -20.60 17.41
N SER A 127 18.01 -20.58 17.45
CA SER A 127 18.76 -19.79 18.42
C SER A 127 19.02 -18.37 17.90
N ALA A 128 19.32 -17.43 18.81
CA ALA A 128 19.64 -16.04 18.47
C ALA A 128 20.84 -15.90 17.49
N ASN A 129 21.74 -16.87 17.47
CA ASN A 129 22.92 -16.87 16.60
C ASN A 129 22.64 -17.40 15.19
N SER A 130 21.45 -17.97 14.97
CA SER A 130 21.07 -18.61 13.70
C SER A 130 20.50 -17.62 12.67
N PHE A 131 20.29 -16.36 13.04
CA PHE A 131 19.75 -15.32 12.16
C PHE A 131 20.22 -13.92 12.57
N LYS A 132 20.08 -12.96 11.66
CA LYS A 132 20.56 -11.57 11.75
C LYS A 132 19.78 -10.79 12.80
N PHE A 133 18.55 -10.42 12.51
CA PHE A 133 17.75 -9.59 13.41
C PHE A 133 16.30 -10.05 13.52
N LEU A 134 15.62 -10.26 12.39
CA LEU A 134 14.26 -10.79 12.38
C LEU A 134 14.18 -12.03 11.49
N PHE A 135 13.55 -13.09 11.98
CA PHE A 135 13.30 -14.31 11.22
C PHE A 135 11.82 -14.68 11.23
N VAL A 136 11.31 -15.12 10.09
CA VAL A 136 9.94 -15.63 9.94
C VAL A 136 9.98 -17.08 9.49
N ASP A 137 9.54 -17.97 10.38
CA ASP A 137 9.64 -19.42 10.21
C ASP A 137 8.73 -19.95 9.10
N ASN A 138 7.45 -19.60 9.14
CA ASN A 138 6.43 -20.05 8.21
C ASN A 138 5.71 -18.90 7.50
N SER A 139 6.47 -18.05 6.83
CA SER A 139 5.91 -16.99 5.99
C SER A 139 5.17 -17.58 4.79
N ASN A 140 3.89 -17.26 4.64
CA ASN A 140 3.17 -17.49 3.37
C ASN A 140 3.96 -16.85 2.21
N TRP A 141 4.01 -17.52 1.06
CA TRP A 141 4.73 -17.06 -0.14
C TRP A 141 4.35 -15.63 -0.55
N GLN A 142 3.10 -15.23 -0.30
CA GLN A 142 2.59 -13.88 -0.56
C GLN A 142 3.32 -12.78 0.22
N VAL A 143 3.80 -13.12 1.43
CA VAL A 143 4.52 -12.18 2.31
C VAL A 143 6.03 -12.29 2.09
N GLN A 144 6.56 -13.44 1.67
CA GLN A 144 8.01 -13.64 1.46
C GLN A 144 8.63 -12.63 0.52
N TRP A 145 7.91 -12.23 -0.54
CA TRP A 145 8.43 -11.25 -1.48
C TRP A 145 8.63 -9.87 -0.85
N VAL A 146 7.72 -9.47 0.04
CA VAL A 146 7.81 -8.22 0.80
C VAL A 146 9.01 -8.25 1.75
N LEU A 147 9.31 -9.41 2.32
CA LEU A 147 10.39 -9.58 3.29
C LEU A 147 11.78 -9.75 2.63
N GLY A 148 11.82 -10.07 1.32
CA GLY A 148 13.07 -10.37 0.62
C GLY A 148 13.74 -11.66 1.09
N GLY A 149 12.99 -12.55 1.76
CA GLY A 149 13.47 -13.79 2.37
C GLY A 149 12.83 -14.06 3.74
N LYS A 150 13.25 -15.16 4.38
CA LYS A 150 12.83 -15.49 5.76
C LYS A 150 13.57 -14.68 6.82
N GLU A 151 14.71 -14.10 6.47
CA GLU A 151 15.61 -13.40 7.37
C GLU A 151 15.78 -11.94 6.95
N ILE A 152 15.66 -11.02 7.90
CA ILE A 152 15.71 -9.59 7.68
C ILE A 152 16.77 -8.98 8.62
N SER A 153 17.65 -8.15 8.06
CA SER A 153 18.62 -7.37 8.85
C SER A 153 17.94 -6.20 9.55
N LYS A 154 18.59 -5.66 10.60
CA LYS A 154 18.05 -4.57 11.41
C LYS A 154 17.64 -3.35 10.56
N ASP A 155 18.51 -2.89 9.66
CA ASP A 155 18.23 -1.73 8.79
C ASP A 155 17.02 -1.97 7.88
N LYS A 156 16.92 -3.18 7.30
CA LYS A 156 15.79 -3.58 6.45
C LYS A 156 14.48 -3.68 7.23
N VAL A 157 14.52 -4.01 8.52
CA VAL A 157 13.31 -3.97 9.38
C VAL A 157 12.85 -2.53 9.55
N GLY A 158 13.77 -1.57 9.74
CA GLY A 158 13.41 -0.14 9.78
C GLY A 158 12.73 0.31 8.50
N ASP A 159 13.32 0.03 7.34
CA ASP A 159 12.73 0.35 6.03
C ASP A 159 11.35 -0.27 5.80
N LEU A 160 11.19 -1.52 6.26
CA LEU A 160 9.92 -2.26 6.17
C LEU A 160 8.84 -1.61 7.04
N LEU A 161 9.16 -1.26 8.28
CA LEU A 161 8.22 -0.61 9.19
C LEU A 161 7.82 0.79 8.71
N GLU A 162 8.75 1.56 8.14
CA GLU A 162 8.38 2.82 7.50
C GLU A 162 7.43 2.62 6.31
N SER A 163 7.56 1.51 5.59
CA SER A 163 6.62 1.17 4.50
C SER A 163 5.27 0.79 5.08
N PHE A 164 5.23 0.07 6.20
CA PHE A 164 4.00 -0.23 6.93
C PHE A 164 3.32 1.06 7.41
N ASP A 165 4.07 2.03 7.93
CA ASP A 165 3.54 3.33 8.35
C ASP A 165 2.87 4.07 7.19
N SER A 166 3.51 4.14 6.02
CA SER A 166 2.91 4.74 4.83
C SER A 166 1.64 4.00 4.39
N VAL A 167 1.61 2.66 4.48
CA VAL A 167 0.38 1.90 4.20
C VAL A 167 -0.72 2.18 5.23
N ARG A 168 -0.39 2.31 6.52
CA ARG A 168 -1.36 2.67 7.57
C ARG A 168 -1.93 4.07 7.37
N LYS A 169 -1.09 5.02 6.96
CA LYS A 169 -1.53 6.37 6.56
C LYS A 169 -2.53 6.32 5.43
N ILE A 170 -2.19 5.62 4.34
CA ILE A 170 -3.09 5.42 3.20
C ILE A 170 -4.40 4.78 3.64
N GLU A 171 -4.33 3.64 4.34
CA GLU A 171 -5.48 2.88 4.85
C GLU A 171 -6.40 3.77 5.68
N SER A 172 -5.84 4.58 6.58
CA SER A 172 -6.61 5.46 7.47
C SER A 172 -7.47 6.47 6.70
N GLN A 173 -6.99 6.94 5.54
CA GLN A 173 -7.70 7.90 4.70
C GLN A 173 -8.75 7.25 3.80
N ILE A 174 -8.50 6.03 3.32
CA ILE A 174 -9.39 5.36 2.36
C ILE A 174 -10.43 4.44 3.01
N ARG A 175 -10.21 3.99 4.25
CA ARG A 175 -11.13 3.07 4.94
C ARG A 175 -12.48 3.72 5.20
N ASP A 176 -13.51 2.90 5.07
CA ASP A 176 -14.91 3.24 5.30
C ASP A 176 -15.38 2.93 6.74
N ASP A 177 -14.76 1.93 7.39
CA ASP A 177 -15.02 1.53 8.78
C ASP A 177 -13.69 1.16 9.45
N LEU A 178 -13.56 1.42 10.75
CA LEU A 178 -12.42 0.99 11.57
C LEU A 178 -12.30 -0.53 11.67
N LYS A 179 -13.42 -1.26 11.50
CA LYS A 179 -13.44 -2.72 11.54
C LYS A 179 -12.89 -3.39 10.28
N ASN A 180 -12.81 -2.66 9.17
CA ASN A 180 -12.32 -3.15 7.89
C ASN A 180 -10.85 -2.80 7.75
N SER A 181 -9.98 -3.81 7.81
CA SER A 181 -8.56 -3.60 7.55
C SER A 181 -8.23 -3.97 6.10
N TYR A 182 -7.58 -3.05 5.41
CA TYR A 182 -7.03 -3.23 4.06
C TYR A 182 -5.50 -3.31 4.09
N PHE A 183 -4.88 -3.28 5.28
CA PHE A 183 -3.44 -3.32 5.46
C PHE A 183 -2.77 -4.50 4.71
N TYR A 184 -3.27 -5.72 4.92
CA TYR A 184 -2.74 -6.90 4.23
C TYR A 184 -2.90 -6.80 2.72
N GLU A 185 -4.09 -6.41 2.24
CA GLU A 185 -4.38 -6.31 0.81
C GLU A 185 -3.52 -5.23 0.11
N LEU A 186 -3.27 -4.09 0.78
CA LEU A 186 -2.41 -3.03 0.26
C LEU A 186 -0.96 -3.49 0.14
N ILE A 187 -0.44 -4.18 1.17
CA ILE A 187 0.92 -4.72 1.18
C ILE A 187 1.07 -5.81 0.11
N THR A 188 0.13 -6.75 -0.01
CA THR A 188 0.19 -7.80 -1.03
C THR A 188 -0.01 -7.25 -2.43
N ALA A 189 -0.83 -6.20 -2.61
CA ALA A 189 -0.99 -5.58 -3.93
C ALA A 189 0.25 -4.81 -4.36
N LEU A 190 0.92 -4.12 -3.42
CA LEU A 190 2.23 -3.52 -3.66
C LEU A 190 3.28 -4.59 -3.97
N ALA A 191 3.13 -5.79 -3.40
CA ALA A 191 3.93 -6.94 -3.73
C ALA A 191 3.65 -7.41 -5.18
N GLU A 192 2.53 -8.08 -5.38
CA GLU A 192 2.26 -8.86 -6.59
C GLU A 192 2.35 -8.07 -7.91
N ARG A 193 1.96 -6.78 -7.95
CA ARG A 193 1.83 -6.02 -9.20
C ARG A 193 2.37 -4.58 -9.08
N PRO A 194 3.16 -4.07 -10.05
CA PRO A 194 3.76 -2.72 -10.04
C PRO A 194 2.80 -1.59 -9.68
N LEU A 195 1.57 -1.69 -10.16
CA LEU A 195 0.53 -0.68 -10.00
C LEU A 195 -0.64 -1.19 -9.14
N GLY A 196 -0.52 -2.38 -8.54
CA GLY A 196 -1.62 -3.06 -7.84
C GLY A 196 -2.18 -2.24 -6.67
N ILE A 197 -1.32 -1.49 -5.98
CA ILE A 197 -1.72 -0.63 -4.86
C ILE A 197 -2.76 0.41 -5.28
N PHE A 198 -2.66 0.96 -6.49
CA PHE A 198 -3.62 1.96 -6.99
C PHE A 198 -5.03 1.37 -7.12
N THR A 199 -5.14 0.12 -7.61
CA THR A 199 -6.43 -0.55 -7.73
C THR A 199 -7.08 -0.81 -6.38
N VAL A 200 -6.30 -1.19 -5.37
CA VAL A 200 -6.83 -1.40 -4.01
C VAL A 200 -7.30 -0.07 -3.43
N ILE A 201 -6.47 0.99 -3.51
CA ILE A 201 -6.82 2.35 -3.07
C ILE A 201 -8.12 2.82 -3.71
N ASP A 202 -8.18 2.73 -5.04
CA ASP A 202 -9.27 3.27 -5.83
C ASP A 202 -10.59 2.55 -5.59
N ARG A 203 -10.57 1.22 -5.56
CA ARG A 203 -11.75 0.39 -5.27
C ARG A 203 -12.25 0.61 -3.82
N THR A 204 -11.34 0.70 -2.86
CA THR A 204 -11.69 0.91 -1.44
C THR A 204 -12.25 2.32 -1.22
N LEU A 205 -11.64 3.33 -1.83
CA LEU A 205 -12.15 4.70 -1.81
C LEU A 205 -13.54 4.80 -2.47
N GLU A 206 -13.76 4.13 -3.60
CA GLU A 206 -15.08 4.12 -4.24
C GLU A 206 -16.16 3.53 -3.32
N LYS A 207 -15.86 2.43 -2.61
CA LYS A 207 -16.76 1.87 -1.58
C LYS A 207 -17.07 2.90 -0.49
N LYS A 208 -16.05 3.61 0.01
CA LYS A 208 -16.22 4.67 1.01
C LYS A 208 -17.12 5.80 0.51
N LEU A 209 -16.88 6.30 -0.70
CA LEU A 209 -17.65 7.41 -1.28
C LEU A 209 -19.13 7.05 -1.46
N ARG A 210 -19.41 5.82 -1.93
CA ARG A 210 -20.80 5.31 -2.07
C ARG A 210 -21.52 5.25 -0.72
N LYS A 211 -20.83 4.88 0.36
CA LYS A 211 -21.40 4.81 1.71
C LYS A 211 -21.66 6.20 2.32
N LEU A 212 -20.76 7.15 2.11
CA LEU A 212 -20.84 8.48 2.71
C LEU A 212 -21.96 9.37 2.14
N LYS A 213 -22.54 9.04 0.96
CA LYS A 213 -23.62 9.80 0.30
C LYS A 213 -23.36 11.32 0.29
N THR A 214 -22.11 11.73 0.09
CA THR A 214 -21.72 13.15 0.08
C THR A 214 -22.26 13.86 -1.16
N LYS A 215 -22.48 15.18 -1.06
CA LYS A 215 -22.93 16.03 -2.19
C LYS A 215 -21.85 16.21 -3.27
N SER A 216 -20.58 15.94 -2.97
CA SER A 216 -19.45 16.13 -3.89
C SER A 216 -18.39 15.04 -3.74
N PRO A 217 -18.71 13.78 -4.13
CA PRO A 217 -17.81 12.64 -3.94
C PRO A 217 -16.50 12.77 -4.72
N GLU A 218 -16.50 13.44 -5.87
CA GLU A 218 -15.32 13.67 -6.71
C GLU A 218 -14.29 14.55 -6.01
N TRP A 219 -14.75 15.63 -5.35
CA TRP A 219 -13.88 16.53 -4.61
C TRP A 219 -13.31 15.89 -3.36
N LEU A 220 -14.11 15.07 -2.68
CA LEU A 220 -13.61 14.26 -1.56
C LEU A 220 -12.55 13.26 -2.04
N ALA A 221 -12.74 12.63 -3.21
CA ALA A 221 -11.74 11.77 -3.80
C ALA A 221 -10.44 12.53 -4.09
N VAL A 222 -10.51 13.70 -4.75
CA VAL A 222 -9.35 14.56 -5.03
C VAL A 222 -8.61 14.91 -3.75
N SER A 223 -9.32 15.32 -2.71
CA SER A 223 -8.73 15.66 -1.41
C SER A 223 -8.00 14.46 -0.78
N ILE A 224 -8.61 13.28 -0.81
CA ILE A 224 -8.01 12.07 -0.22
C ILE A 224 -6.75 11.66 -0.99
N TYR A 225 -6.78 11.67 -2.33
CA TYR A 225 -5.60 11.36 -3.14
C TYR A 225 -4.44 12.32 -2.86
N SER A 226 -4.74 13.61 -2.70
CA SER A 226 -3.71 14.59 -2.34
C SER A 226 -3.10 14.32 -0.96
N GLN A 227 -3.90 13.90 0.02
CA GLN A 227 -3.42 13.61 1.38
C GLN A 227 -2.51 12.38 1.43
N ILE A 228 -2.72 11.40 0.54
CA ILE A 228 -1.93 10.16 0.52
C ILE A 228 -0.82 10.16 -0.53
N LYS A 229 -0.66 11.26 -1.29
CA LYS A 229 0.26 11.34 -2.44
C LYS A 229 1.68 10.97 -2.06
N GLU A 230 2.22 11.58 -1.00
CA GLU A 230 3.61 11.38 -0.58
C GLU A 230 3.85 9.94 -0.13
N ASP A 231 2.92 9.35 0.63
CA ASP A 231 3.02 7.95 1.07
C ASP A 231 2.98 6.97 -0.11
N VAL A 232 2.11 7.21 -1.09
CA VAL A 232 2.05 6.39 -2.31
C VAL A 232 3.34 6.54 -3.14
N GLU A 233 3.84 7.76 -3.32
CA GLU A 233 5.08 8.01 -4.05
C GLU A 233 6.30 7.39 -3.35
N LYS A 234 6.36 7.43 -2.01
CA LYS A 234 7.40 6.77 -1.21
C LYS A 234 7.39 5.26 -1.42
N LEU A 235 6.22 4.62 -1.36
CA LEU A 235 6.08 3.18 -1.56
C LEU A 235 6.47 2.73 -2.98
N ILE A 236 6.05 3.50 -4.00
CA ILE A 236 6.41 3.20 -5.40
C ILE A 236 7.91 3.39 -5.63
N SER A 237 8.50 4.47 -5.12
CA SER A 237 9.92 4.78 -5.32
C SER A 237 10.83 3.72 -4.70
N ARG A 238 10.47 3.19 -3.52
CA ARG A 238 11.18 2.08 -2.88
C ARG A 238 11.21 0.83 -3.75
N ARG A 239 10.13 0.55 -4.48
CA ARG A 239 10.09 -0.55 -5.44
C ARG A 239 11.00 -0.30 -6.65
N LYS A 240 11.16 0.95 -7.09
CA LYS A 240 11.96 1.31 -8.28
C LYS A 240 13.46 1.08 -8.11
N ALA A 241 13.97 0.90 -6.89
CA ALA A 241 15.40 0.69 -6.61
C ALA A 241 16.01 -0.62 -7.21
N MET A 242 15.30 -1.29 -8.12
CA MET A 242 15.72 -2.53 -8.81
C MET A 242 16.12 -2.33 -10.30
N GLY A 243 16.57 -1.13 -10.69
CA GLY A 243 17.38 -0.96 -11.91
C GLY A 243 16.66 -0.70 -13.24
N GLU A 244 15.43 -0.17 -13.23
CA GLU A 244 14.74 0.28 -14.46
C GLU A 244 14.83 1.81 -14.64
N GLU A 245 15.10 2.29 -15.86
CA GLU A 245 15.34 3.71 -16.21
C GLU A 245 14.06 4.57 -16.20
N LYS A 246 12.91 3.99 -16.56
CA LYS A 246 11.55 4.52 -16.31
C LYS A 246 10.61 3.35 -16.05
N VAL A 247 9.79 3.46 -15.01
CA VAL A 247 8.79 2.44 -14.65
C VAL A 247 7.42 2.86 -15.17
N ALA A 248 6.47 1.93 -15.32
CA ALA A 248 5.10 2.20 -15.79
C ALA A 248 4.45 3.45 -15.16
N SER A 249 4.70 3.67 -13.86
CA SER A 249 4.16 4.81 -13.12
C SER A 249 4.63 6.18 -13.66
N ASP A 250 5.81 6.28 -14.25
CA ASP A 250 6.35 7.53 -14.79
C ASP A 250 5.59 7.97 -16.04
N TYR A 251 5.40 7.05 -16.99
CA TYR A 251 4.57 7.31 -18.18
C TYR A 251 3.15 7.71 -17.78
N ILE A 252 2.55 7.00 -16.82
CA ILE A 252 1.18 7.28 -16.38
C ILE A 252 1.08 8.64 -15.69
N LYS A 253 2.10 9.04 -14.92
CA LYS A 253 2.17 10.36 -14.28
C LYS A 253 2.32 11.48 -15.32
N GLU A 254 3.15 11.28 -16.34
CA GLU A 254 3.28 12.21 -17.47
C GLU A 254 1.97 12.36 -18.24
N MET A 255 1.29 11.24 -18.54
CA MET A 255 -0.04 11.24 -19.15
C MET A 255 -1.06 12.02 -18.32
N ALA A 256 -1.07 11.84 -17.00
CA ALA A 256 -2.01 12.52 -16.11
C ALA A 256 -1.77 14.04 -16.09
N LYS A 257 -0.50 14.46 -16.00
CA LYS A 257 -0.10 15.88 -16.06
C LYS A 257 -0.56 16.53 -17.36
N LEU A 258 -0.28 15.88 -18.49
CA LEU A 258 -0.68 16.36 -19.81
C LEU A 258 -2.21 16.35 -19.97
N GLY A 259 -2.86 15.27 -19.51
CA GLY A 259 -4.31 15.11 -19.58
C GLY A 259 -5.07 16.19 -18.82
N TRP A 260 -4.60 16.56 -17.63
CA TRP A 260 -5.18 17.70 -16.89
C TRP A 260 -4.86 19.04 -17.55
N GLY A 261 -3.58 19.30 -17.88
CA GLY A 261 -3.12 20.57 -18.44
C GLY A 261 -3.78 20.93 -19.77
N ALA A 262 -3.96 19.95 -20.66
CA ALA A 262 -4.61 20.11 -21.96
C ALA A 262 -6.11 19.78 -21.96
N ARG A 263 -6.70 19.50 -20.79
CA ARG A 263 -8.12 19.13 -20.63
C ARG A 263 -8.54 17.93 -21.48
N ILE A 264 -7.67 16.93 -21.61
CA ILE A 264 -7.93 15.65 -22.27
C ILE A 264 -8.75 14.77 -21.31
N LYS A 265 -10.03 15.11 -21.16
CA LYS A 265 -11.00 14.43 -20.29
C LYS A 265 -12.42 14.70 -20.78
N GLY A 266 -13.38 13.96 -20.24
CA GLY A 266 -14.80 14.24 -20.39
C GLY A 266 -15.25 15.55 -19.72
N ASP A 267 -16.55 15.81 -19.76
CA ASP A 267 -17.11 17.09 -19.30
C ASP A 267 -17.04 17.25 -17.76
N SER A 268 -17.27 16.17 -17.02
CA SER A 268 -17.31 16.19 -15.55
C SER A 268 -15.97 15.83 -14.89
N LEU A 269 -15.93 15.83 -13.55
CA LEU A 269 -14.87 15.25 -12.72
C LEU A 269 -15.18 13.82 -12.29
N GLU A 270 -16.26 13.24 -12.81
CA GLU A 270 -16.63 11.86 -12.51
C GLU A 270 -15.58 10.92 -13.06
N ARG A 271 -15.46 9.76 -12.40
CA ARG A 271 -14.52 8.71 -12.75
C ARG A 271 -14.53 8.36 -14.26
N SER A 272 -15.71 8.18 -14.84
CA SER A 272 -15.87 7.83 -16.26
C SER A 272 -15.35 8.93 -17.19
N SER A 273 -15.67 10.19 -16.88
CA SER A 273 -15.19 11.35 -17.63
C SER A 273 -13.67 11.52 -17.53
N LEU A 274 -13.10 11.35 -16.35
CA LEU A 274 -11.65 11.43 -16.15
C LEU A 274 -10.90 10.32 -16.89
N LEU A 275 -11.45 9.10 -16.91
CA LEU A 275 -10.85 7.94 -17.57
C LEU A 275 -11.14 7.86 -19.08
N TYR A 276 -11.98 8.73 -19.62
CA TYR A 276 -12.38 8.69 -21.03
C TYR A 276 -11.23 8.44 -22.02
N PRO A 277 -10.13 9.23 -22.03
CA PRO A 277 -9.09 9.04 -23.04
C PRO A 277 -8.40 7.67 -22.94
N LEU A 278 -8.19 7.14 -21.73
CA LEU A 278 -7.67 5.79 -21.56
C LEU A 278 -8.67 4.72 -22.01
N ASN A 279 -9.96 4.89 -21.70
CA ASN A 279 -10.98 3.97 -22.16
C ASN A 279 -10.98 3.89 -23.69
N GLU A 280 -10.92 5.02 -24.38
CA GLU A 280 -10.85 5.07 -25.84
C GLU A 280 -9.61 4.33 -26.37
N VAL A 281 -8.44 4.55 -25.77
CA VAL A 281 -7.20 3.84 -26.16
C VAL A 281 -7.37 2.32 -26.01
N PHE A 282 -7.77 1.83 -24.83
CA PHE A 282 -7.93 0.40 -24.56
C PHE A 282 -9.02 -0.25 -25.43
N ASP A 283 -10.17 0.41 -25.60
CA ASP A 283 -11.28 -0.11 -26.41
C ASP A 283 -10.89 -0.25 -27.89
N ASN A 284 -10.05 0.65 -28.40
CA ASN A 284 -9.55 0.55 -29.78
C ASN A 284 -8.43 -0.46 -29.94
N LEU A 285 -7.57 -0.66 -28.94
CA LEU A 285 -6.58 -1.73 -28.96
C LEU A 285 -7.22 -3.13 -28.92
N ARG A 286 -8.37 -3.27 -28.25
CA ARG A 286 -9.15 -4.52 -28.21
C ARG A 286 -9.82 -4.87 -29.54
N LYS A 287 -10.15 -3.86 -30.34
CA LYS A 287 -10.75 -4.08 -31.66
C LYS A 287 -9.65 -4.58 -32.60
N GLU A 288 -9.64 -5.90 -32.84
CA GLU A 288 -8.78 -6.51 -33.85
C GLU A 288 -9.08 -5.87 -35.22
N SER A 289 -8.19 -4.97 -35.64
CA SER A 289 -8.05 -4.56 -37.04
C SER A 289 -6.87 -5.36 -37.59
N SER A 290 -7.18 -6.50 -38.20
CA SER A 290 -6.21 -7.23 -39.00
C SER A 290 -5.73 -6.32 -40.14
N GLY A 291 -4.43 -6.03 -40.19
CA GLY A 291 -3.80 -5.31 -41.30
C GLY A 291 -3.33 -3.87 -41.05
N LEU A 292 -3.62 -3.25 -39.90
CA LEU A 292 -3.06 -1.93 -39.56
C LEU A 292 -1.77 -2.06 -38.76
N ASP A 293 -0.73 -1.32 -39.17
CA ASP A 293 0.50 -1.17 -38.39
C ASP A 293 0.25 -0.34 -37.11
N LEU A 294 1.24 -0.35 -36.21
CA LEU A 294 1.12 0.26 -34.90
C LEU A 294 0.98 1.79 -34.98
N GLU A 295 1.71 2.43 -35.88
CA GLU A 295 1.65 3.88 -36.10
C GLU A 295 0.27 4.30 -36.62
N THR A 296 -0.30 3.56 -37.56
CA THR A 296 -1.65 3.82 -38.07
C THR A 296 -2.69 3.67 -36.97
N LYS A 297 -2.56 2.64 -36.11
CA LYS A 297 -3.44 2.47 -34.94
C LYS A 297 -3.32 3.64 -33.95
N LYS A 298 -2.10 4.08 -33.68
CA LYS A 298 -1.81 5.22 -32.81
C LYS A 298 -2.44 6.51 -33.34
N HIS A 299 -2.25 6.83 -34.62
CA HIS A 299 -2.90 7.98 -35.26
C HIS A 299 -4.42 7.88 -35.23
N ALA A 300 -5.00 6.71 -35.55
CA ALA A 300 -6.44 6.51 -35.51
C ALA A 300 -7.02 6.71 -34.09
N ILE A 301 -6.30 6.29 -33.05
CA ILE A 301 -6.70 6.48 -31.65
C ILE A 301 -6.60 7.95 -31.25
N ALA A 302 -5.50 8.64 -31.60
CA ALA A 302 -5.34 10.06 -31.34
C ALA A 302 -6.49 10.87 -31.98
N GLN A 303 -6.87 10.55 -33.22
CA GLN A 303 -8.00 11.19 -33.89
C GLN A 303 -9.33 10.97 -33.16
N LYS A 304 -9.60 9.77 -32.63
CA LYS A 304 -10.83 9.51 -31.88
C LYS A 304 -10.92 10.31 -30.58
N VAL A 305 -9.80 10.42 -29.88
CA VAL A 305 -9.70 11.27 -28.69
C VAL A 305 -9.93 12.73 -29.09
N TYR A 306 -9.30 13.20 -30.17
CA TYR A 306 -9.52 14.53 -30.73
C TYR A 306 -10.99 14.81 -31.03
N ASP A 307 -11.66 13.96 -31.80
CA ASP A 307 -13.05 14.14 -32.22
C ASP A 307 -14.00 14.22 -31.02
N HIS A 308 -13.71 13.50 -29.94
CA HIS A 308 -14.48 13.60 -28.70
C HIS A 308 -14.26 14.93 -27.99
N ILE A 309 -13.00 15.33 -27.77
CA ILE A 309 -12.68 16.59 -27.10
C ILE A 309 -13.19 17.79 -27.92
N GLU A 310 -13.10 17.72 -29.24
CA GLU A 310 -13.62 18.73 -30.15
C GLU A 310 -15.13 18.88 -29.99
N ARG A 311 -15.89 17.77 -29.94
CA ARG A 311 -17.34 17.79 -29.69
C ARG A 311 -17.68 18.46 -28.35
N LEU A 312 -16.93 18.16 -27.29
CA LEU A 312 -17.13 18.78 -25.97
C LEU A 312 -16.78 20.27 -25.94
N LYS A 313 -15.77 20.71 -26.69
CA LYS A 313 -15.45 22.13 -26.81
C LYS A 313 -16.48 22.88 -27.63
N LYS A 314 -16.90 22.31 -28.76
CA LYS A 314 -17.95 22.86 -29.62
C LYS A 314 -19.26 23.06 -28.87
N SER A 315 -19.68 22.09 -28.04
CA SER A 315 -20.90 22.23 -27.22
C SER A 315 -20.83 23.37 -26.20
N LYS A 316 -19.62 23.81 -25.85
CA LYS A 316 -19.34 24.94 -24.96
C LYS A 316 -18.94 26.22 -25.68
N GLY A 317 -19.01 26.25 -27.02
CA GLY A 317 -18.65 27.41 -27.85
C GLY A 317 -17.14 27.63 -28.05
N TYR A 318 -16.29 26.69 -27.67
CA TYR A 318 -14.84 26.76 -27.87
C TYR A 318 -14.41 26.00 -29.13
N LYS A 319 -13.33 26.47 -29.76
CA LYS A 319 -12.66 25.78 -30.88
C LYS A 319 -11.45 25.00 -30.38
N MET A 320 -11.08 23.95 -31.10
CA MET A 320 -9.77 23.32 -30.93
C MET A 320 -8.66 24.23 -31.44
N THR A 321 -7.52 24.16 -30.77
CA THR A 321 -6.28 24.86 -31.13
C THR A 321 -5.23 23.85 -31.58
N ALA A 322 -4.23 24.30 -32.33
CA ALA A 322 -3.09 23.46 -32.72
C ALA A 322 -2.36 22.84 -31.51
N LYS A 323 -2.30 23.58 -30.39
CA LYS A 323 -1.73 23.09 -29.13
C LYS A 323 -2.53 21.93 -28.54
N ASP A 324 -3.86 21.95 -28.68
CA ASP A 324 -4.69 20.87 -28.18
C ASP A 324 -4.48 19.58 -29.00
N ASP A 325 -4.34 19.72 -30.32
CA ASP A 325 -4.02 18.61 -31.23
C ASP A 325 -2.65 17.98 -30.87
N GLU A 326 -1.61 18.82 -30.74
CA GLU A 326 -0.28 18.41 -30.31
C GLU A 326 -0.31 17.70 -28.95
N SER A 327 -1.08 18.21 -27.99
CA SER A 327 -1.20 17.60 -26.66
C SER A 327 -1.90 16.24 -26.70
N ILE A 328 -2.88 16.05 -27.59
CA ILE A 328 -3.57 14.75 -27.77
C ILE A 328 -2.65 13.75 -28.46
N ALA A 329 -1.90 14.19 -29.46
CA ALA A 329 -0.88 13.37 -30.12
C ALA A 329 0.18 12.92 -29.10
N GLN A 330 0.71 13.86 -28.31
CA GLN A 330 1.70 13.58 -27.26
C GLN A 330 1.13 12.68 -26.15
N PHE A 331 -0.12 12.86 -25.72
CA PHE A 331 -0.77 11.97 -24.75
C PHE A 331 -0.81 10.53 -25.26
N THR A 332 -1.17 10.37 -26.53
CA THR A 332 -1.25 9.06 -27.18
C THR A 332 0.16 8.48 -27.35
N GLU A 333 1.13 9.28 -27.75
CA GLU A 333 2.55 8.89 -27.83
C GLU A 333 3.04 8.30 -26.52
N ILE A 334 2.84 9.00 -25.39
CA ILE A 334 3.29 8.54 -24.06
C ILE A 334 2.67 7.18 -23.71
N PHE A 335 1.40 6.95 -24.08
CA PHE A 335 0.77 5.64 -23.91
C PHE A 335 1.43 4.55 -24.76
N PHE A 336 1.72 4.83 -26.03
CA PHE A 336 2.36 3.85 -26.91
C PHE A 336 3.82 3.60 -26.52
N ASP A 337 4.49 4.61 -25.97
CA ASP A 337 5.80 4.49 -25.33
C ASP A 337 5.74 3.56 -24.11
N LEU A 338 4.72 3.69 -23.25
CA LEU A 338 4.46 2.74 -22.16
C LEU A 338 4.26 1.33 -22.71
N PHE A 339 3.44 1.18 -23.75
CA PHE A 339 3.16 -0.11 -24.38
C PHE A 339 4.42 -0.75 -24.99
N ASP A 340 5.28 0.04 -25.62
CA ASP A 340 6.50 -0.44 -26.26
C ASP A 340 7.60 -0.72 -25.22
N LYS A 341 7.95 0.28 -24.42
CA LYS A 341 9.14 0.23 -23.53
C LYS A 341 8.91 -0.63 -22.30
N VAL A 342 7.72 -0.59 -21.70
CA VAL A 342 7.41 -1.37 -20.48
C VAL A 342 6.76 -2.70 -20.83
N TYR A 343 5.75 -2.68 -21.70
CA TYR A 343 5.00 -3.90 -22.04
C TYR A 343 5.57 -4.67 -23.25
N ARG A 344 6.62 -4.17 -23.90
CA ARG A 344 7.30 -4.84 -25.04
C ARG A 344 6.33 -5.23 -26.16
N ARG A 345 5.37 -4.35 -26.44
CA ARG A 345 4.28 -4.54 -27.41
C ARG A 345 3.41 -5.77 -27.15
N ASN A 346 3.39 -6.29 -25.91
CA ASN A 346 2.59 -7.44 -25.54
C ASN A 346 1.20 -7.00 -25.06
N LEU A 347 0.20 -7.10 -25.95
CA LEU A 347 -1.18 -6.72 -25.65
C LEU A 347 -1.78 -7.52 -24.48
N ASN A 348 -1.47 -8.81 -24.37
CA ASN A 348 -2.00 -9.63 -23.28
C ASN A 348 -1.50 -9.16 -21.91
N ARG A 349 -0.22 -8.80 -21.80
CA ARG A 349 0.34 -8.20 -20.58
C ARG A 349 -0.27 -6.84 -20.28
N LEU A 350 -0.39 -5.97 -21.30
CA LEU A 350 -1.01 -4.65 -21.16
C LEU A 350 -2.47 -4.76 -20.67
N PHE A 351 -3.27 -5.67 -21.25
CA PHE A 351 -4.66 -5.87 -20.86
C PHE A 351 -4.83 -6.52 -19.49
N THR A 352 -3.87 -7.33 -19.05
CA THR A 352 -3.84 -7.88 -17.68
C THR A 352 -3.75 -6.75 -16.65
N ASP A 353 -2.99 -5.71 -16.97
CA ASP A 353 -2.75 -4.56 -16.09
C ASP A 353 -3.69 -3.36 -16.34
N GLU A 354 -4.65 -3.47 -17.26
CA GLU A 354 -5.52 -2.34 -17.66
C GLU A 354 -6.18 -1.65 -16.45
N LYS A 355 -6.68 -2.43 -15.48
CA LYS A 355 -7.31 -1.90 -14.27
C LYS A 355 -6.32 -1.11 -13.42
N ASP A 356 -5.10 -1.60 -13.29
CA ASP A 356 -4.06 -0.96 -12.49
C ASP A 356 -3.55 0.32 -13.18
N ILE A 357 -3.40 0.30 -14.51
CA ILE A 357 -3.06 1.48 -15.31
C ILE A 357 -4.12 2.57 -15.15
N LYS A 358 -5.41 2.22 -15.29
CA LYS A 358 -6.53 3.16 -15.13
C LYS A 358 -6.60 3.72 -13.71
N ALA A 359 -6.43 2.88 -12.69
CA ALA A 359 -6.42 3.33 -11.30
C ALA A 359 -5.24 4.26 -10.99
N ALA A 360 -4.04 3.94 -11.50
CA ALA A 360 -2.85 4.78 -11.37
C ALA A 360 -3.03 6.13 -12.06
N TYR A 361 -3.53 6.14 -13.30
CA TYR A 361 -3.82 7.38 -14.03
C TYR A 361 -4.81 8.26 -13.28
N LEU A 362 -5.89 7.67 -12.78
CA LEU A 362 -6.90 8.41 -12.02
C LEU A 362 -6.33 9.00 -10.73
N SER A 363 -5.45 8.28 -10.03
CA SER A 363 -4.75 8.76 -8.85
C SER A 363 -3.88 9.98 -9.18
N TYR A 364 -3.00 9.87 -10.17
CA TYR A 364 -2.14 10.98 -10.58
C TYR A 364 -2.94 12.17 -11.09
N LEU A 365 -3.96 11.95 -11.92
CA LEU A 365 -4.79 13.01 -12.46
C LEU A 365 -5.50 13.81 -11.35
N ARG A 366 -5.98 13.12 -10.31
CA ARG A 366 -6.59 13.79 -9.14
C ARG A 366 -5.59 14.63 -8.35
N ASN A 367 -4.33 14.21 -8.28
CA ASN A 367 -3.28 15.03 -7.66
C ASN A 367 -3.01 16.31 -8.48
N GLU A 368 -3.04 16.25 -9.81
CA GLU A 368 -2.90 17.43 -10.68
C GLU A 368 -4.06 18.43 -10.53
N ILE A 369 -5.28 17.93 -10.29
CA ILE A 369 -6.45 18.77 -10.01
C ILE A 369 -6.19 19.64 -8.77
N ASN A 370 -5.65 19.05 -7.69
CA ASN A 370 -5.42 19.80 -6.46
C ASN A 370 -4.30 20.84 -6.59
N LEU A 371 -3.19 20.50 -7.26
CA LEU A 371 -2.08 21.44 -7.51
C LEU A 371 -2.55 22.71 -8.20
N SER A 372 -3.37 22.57 -9.25
CA SER A 372 -3.91 23.72 -9.99
C SER A 372 -4.87 24.62 -9.19
N LYS A 373 -5.34 24.16 -8.04
CA LYS A 373 -6.17 24.92 -7.10
C LYS A 373 -5.30 25.67 -6.09
N GLU A 374 -4.22 25.06 -5.62
CA GLU A 374 -3.24 25.69 -4.73
C GLU A 374 -2.50 26.83 -5.44
N GLU A 375 -2.15 26.67 -6.72
CA GLU A 375 -1.55 27.72 -7.56
C GLU A 375 -2.47 28.92 -7.84
N LYS A 376 -3.78 28.79 -7.61
CA LYS A 376 -4.79 29.85 -7.84
C LYS A 376 -5.23 30.57 -6.56
N LYS A 377 -4.75 30.14 -5.40
CA LYS A 377 -4.92 30.83 -4.13
C LYS A 377 -3.71 31.71 -3.86
#